data_AF-R7MGG1-F1
#
_entry.id   AF-R7MGG1-F1
#
_cell.length_a   1.000
_cell.length_b   1.000
_cell.length_c   1.000
_cell.angle_alpha   90.00
_cell.angle_beta   90.00
_cell.angle_gamma   90.00
#
_symmetry.space_group_name_H-M   'P 1'
#
loop_
_entity.id
_entity.type
_entity.pdbx_description
1 polymer ?
#
loop_
_entity_poly.entity_id
_entity_poly.type
_entity_poly.pdbx_seq_one_letter_code
_entity_poly.pdbx_strand_id
1 'polypeptide(L)'
;MNFQTRKDIKRLEDKIKNGYSLPIFKGYVAVDKYGVEQIIDAIYANLPDDVMRAREFLKNSNITANTTPKGTTIFDILQMLEITLNETMSFANFSILKIKEIEILLDKIEKNIPEEIIQAEISNK
;
A
#
# COMPACT_ATOMS: atom_id res chain seq x y z
N MET A 1 -15.72 7.97 -6.29
CA MET A 1 -14.53 8.76 -6.67
C MET A 1 -13.41 7.80 -6.99
N ASN A 2 -12.38 8.24 -7.70
CA ASN A 2 -11.26 7.36 -8.06
C ASN A 2 -9.97 7.99 -7.54
N PHE A 3 -9.40 7.41 -6.49
CA PHE A 3 -8.21 7.91 -5.80
C PHE A 3 -6.96 7.26 -6.37
N GLN A 4 -5.89 8.04 -6.53
CA GLN A 4 -4.64 7.59 -7.13
C GLN A 4 -3.93 6.59 -6.20
N THR A 5 -3.93 6.83 -4.89
CA THR A 5 -3.41 5.93 -3.87
C THR A 5 -4.04 4.54 -3.95
N ARG A 6 -5.35 4.42 -4.22
CA ARG A 6 -5.99 3.10 -4.37
C ARG A 6 -5.47 2.33 -5.57
N LYS A 7 -5.17 3.02 -6.67
CA LYS A 7 -4.56 2.41 -7.85
C LYS A 7 -3.13 1.99 -7.58
N ASP A 8 -2.36 2.82 -6.89
CA ASP A 8 -0.96 2.54 -6.60
C ASP A 8 -0.80 1.42 -5.57
N ILE A 9 -1.68 1.30 -4.57
CA ILE A 9 -1.74 0.13 -3.67
C ILE A 9 -2.05 -1.15 -4.44
N LYS A 10 -3.00 -1.13 -5.38
CA LYS A 10 -3.27 -2.31 -6.22
C LYS A 10 -2.07 -2.69 -7.10
N ARG A 11 -1.41 -1.69 -7.68
CA ARG A 11 -0.16 -1.90 -8.45
C ARG A 11 0.94 -2.49 -7.58
N LEU A 12 1.06 -2.04 -6.34
CA LEU A 12 2.01 -2.58 -5.35
C LEU A 12 1.73 -4.06 -5.10
N GLU A 13 0.47 -4.40 -4.81
CA GLU A 13 0.04 -5.78 -4.61
C GLU A 13 0.32 -6.65 -5.84
N ASP A 14 -0.07 -6.20 -7.03
CA ASP A 14 0.13 -6.95 -8.27
C ASP A 14 1.62 -7.17 -8.54
N LYS A 15 2.46 -6.15 -8.34
CA LYS A 15 3.90 -6.25 -8.60
C LYS A 15 4.59 -7.22 -7.64
N ILE A 16 4.13 -7.27 -6.39
CA ILE A 16 4.66 -8.20 -5.39
C ILE A 16 4.13 -9.63 -5.60
N LYS A 17 2.82 -9.79 -5.84
CA LYS A 17 2.18 -11.11 -6.06
C LYS A 17 2.68 -11.78 -7.35
N ASN A 18 2.95 -11.00 -8.39
CA ASN A 18 3.52 -11.49 -9.65
C ASN A 18 5.05 -11.52 -9.64
N GLY A 19 5.69 -11.33 -8.48
CA GLY A 19 7.13 -11.53 -8.33
C GLY A 19 7.55 -12.95 -8.70
N TYR A 20 8.81 -13.13 -9.06
CA TYR A 20 9.32 -14.43 -9.51
C TYR A 20 9.39 -15.40 -8.32
N SER A 21 8.54 -16.43 -8.35
CA SER A 21 8.57 -17.49 -7.33
C SER A 21 9.87 -18.28 -7.47
N LEU A 22 10.66 -18.36 -6.39
CA LEU A 22 11.95 -19.05 -6.42
C LEU A 22 11.74 -20.56 -6.20
N PRO A 23 12.00 -21.42 -7.20
CA PRO A 23 11.70 -22.86 -7.10
C PRO A 23 12.50 -23.56 -5.98
N ILE A 24 13.68 -23.01 -5.66
CA ILE A 24 14.62 -23.57 -4.68
C ILE A 24 14.26 -23.11 -3.25
N PHE A 25 13.60 -21.96 -3.11
CA PHE A 25 13.19 -21.38 -1.83
C PHE A 25 11.66 -21.38 -1.72
N LYS A 26 11.08 -22.53 -1.38
CA LYS A 26 9.62 -22.65 -1.15
C LYS A 26 9.17 -21.60 -0.12
N GLY A 27 8.20 -20.79 -0.49
CA GLY A 27 7.67 -19.71 0.36
C GLY A 27 8.37 -18.36 0.20
N TYR A 28 9.28 -18.22 -0.77
CA TYR A 28 9.94 -16.96 -1.09
C TYR A 28 9.62 -16.49 -2.51
N VAL A 29 9.62 -15.17 -2.69
CA VAL A 29 9.41 -14.50 -3.97
C VAL A 29 10.51 -13.46 -4.18
N ALA A 30 11.05 -13.41 -5.39
CA ALA A 30 11.95 -12.35 -5.81
C ALA A 30 11.13 -11.20 -6.43
N VAL A 31 11.21 -10.02 -5.83
CA VAL A 31 10.51 -8.81 -6.29
C VAL A 31 11.51 -7.77 -6.78
N ASP A 32 11.18 -7.09 -7.87
CA ASP A 32 11.97 -5.96 -8.40
C ASP A 32 11.92 -4.80 -7.40
N LYS A 33 13.04 -4.58 -6.70
CA LYS A 33 13.15 -3.63 -5.59
C LYS A 33 12.85 -2.21 -6.04
N TYR A 34 13.55 -1.73 -7.07
CA TYR A 34 13.36 -0.39 -7.61
C TYR A 34 11.92 -0.17 -8.07
N GLY A 35 11.35 -1.19 -8.68
CA GLY A 35 9.97 -1.15 -9.13
C GLY A 35 8.94 -1.05 -8.02
N VAL A 36 9.24 -1.63 -6.85
CA VAL A 36 8.38 -1.55 -5.66
C VAL A 36 8.56 -0.21 -4.96
N GLU A 37 9.80 0.26 -4.79
CA GLU A 37 10.12 1.56 -4.20
C GLU A 37 9.44 2.72 -4.94
N GLN A 38 9.47 2.72 -6.28
CA GLN A 38 8.78 3.74 -7.08
C GLN A 38 7.27 3.81 -6.82
N ILE A 39 6.64 2.66 -6.53
CA ILE A 39 5.21 2.62 -6.22
C ILE A 39 4.97 3.14 -4.81
N ILE A 40 5.84 2.80 -3.85
CA ILE A 40 5.77 3.31 -2.48
C ILE A 40 5.94 4.84 -2.47
N ASP A 41 6.91 5.37 -3.20
CA ASP A 41 7.11 6.81 -3.37
C ASP A 41 5.87 7.51 -3.95
N ALA A 42 5.24 6.90 -4.96
CA ALA A 42 4.00 7.41 -5.53
C ALA A 42 2.85 7.40 -4.51
N ILE A 43 2.77 6.39 -3.65
CA ILE A 43 1.76 6.36 -2.57
C ILE A 43 2.03 7.49 -1.57
N TYR A 44 3.28 7.69 -1.14
CA TYR A 44 3.64 8.79 -0.25
C TYR A 44 3.29 10.16 -0.83
N ALA A 45 3.54 10.37 -2.12
CA ALA A 45 3.24 11.63 -2.80
C ALA A 45 1.74 11.89 -2.94
N ASN A 46 0.95 10.88 -3.29
CA ASN A 46 -0.46 11.07 -3.65
C ASN A 46 -1.43 10.95 -2.48
N LEU A 47 -1.07 10.21 -1.42
CA LEU A 47 -1.98 9.92 -0.31
C LEU A 47 -2.47 11.18 0.43
N PRO A 48 -1.62 12.16 0.79
CA PRO A 48 -2.11 13.37 1.45
C PRO A 48 -3.17 14.12 0.63
N ASP A 49 -2.92 14.26 -0.68
CA ASP A 49 -3.82 14.94 -1.61
C ASP A 49 -5.13 14.17 -1.82
N ASP A 50 -5.08 12.84 -1.89
CA ASP A 50 -6.27 11.99 -1.98
C ASP A 50 -7.11 12.06 -0.71
N VAL A 51 -6.49 12.04 0.47
CA VAL A 51 -7.19 12.21 1.76
C VAL A 51 -7.85 13.58 1.85
N MET A 52 -7.14 14.64 1.44
CA MET A 52 -7.70 16.00 1.43
C MET A 52 -8.93 16.08 0.54
N ARG A 53 -8.83 15.58 -0.71
CA ARG A 53 -9.97 15.55 -1.65
C ARG A 53 -11.14 14.73 -1.13
N ALA A 54 -10.86 13.59 -0.50
CA ALA A 54 -11.90 12.75 0.11
C ALA A 54 -12.62 13.49 1.25
N ARG A 55 -11.85 14.17 2.11
CA ARG A 55 -12.40 14.95 3.22
C ARG A 55 -13.24 16.13 2.73
N GLU A 56 -12.79 16.84 1.70
CA GLU A 56 -13.55 17.94 1.08
C GLU A 56 -14.88 17.45 0.50
N PHE A 57 -14.86 16.31 -0.21
CA PHE A 57 -16.07 15.70 -0.73
C PHE A 57 -17.06 15.34 0.38
N LEU A 58 -16.62 14.63 1.41
CA LEU A 58 -17.47 14.24 2.53
C LEU A 58 -18.07 15.46 3.24
N LYS A 59 -17.27 16.51 3.45
CA LYS A 59 -17.75 17.78 4.02
C LYS A 59 -18.83 18.43 3.15
N ASN A 60 -18.62 18.48 1.84
CA ASN A 60 -19.60 19.04 0.90
C ASN A 60 -20.89 18.21 0.84
N SER A 61 -20.79 16.90 1.08
CA SER A 61 -21.92 15.97 1.13
C SER A 61 -22.61 15.90 2.51
N ASN A 62 -22.18 16.69 3.50
CA ASN A 62 -22.65 16.62 4.89
C ASN A 62 -22.49 15.22 5.52
N ILE A 63 -21.48 14.47 5.10
CA ILE A 63 -21.15 13.15 5.65
C ILE A 63 -20.00 13.32 6.65
N THR A 64 -20.25 12.94 7.89
CA THR A 64 -19.20 12.94 8.91
C THR A 64 -18.31 11.73 8.72
N ALA A 65 -17.02 11.97 8.47
CA ALA A 65 -16.05 10.89 8.40
C ALA A 65 -15.90 10.24 9.79
N ASN A 66 -16.14 8.93 9.89
CA ASN A 66 -15.82 8.18 11.11
C ASN A 66 -14.30 7.96 11.19
N THR A 67 -13.55 9.00 11.54
CA THR A 67 -12.10 8.91 11.73
C THR A 67 -11.81 8.16 13.03
N THR A 68 -11.76 6.83 12.95
CA THR A 68 -11.28 6.02 14.07
C THR A 68 -9.76 6.13 14.08
N PRO A 69 -9.13 6.67 15.13
CA PRO A 69 -7.67 6.73 15.19
C PRO A 69 -7.12 5.30 15.20
N LYS A 70 -6.47 4.91 14.10
CA LYS A 70 -5.73 3.66 14.02
C LYS A 70 -4.37 3.88 14.68
N GLY A 71 -3.97 2.99 15.59
CA GLY A 71 -2.67 3.06 16.26
C GLY A 71 -1.48 2.85 15.33
N THR A 72 -1.72 2.38 14.11
CA THR A 72 -0.74 2.22 13.04
C THR A 72 -1.29 2.87 11.79
N THR A 73 -0.52 3.76 11.18
CA THR A 73 -0.89 4.43 9.94
C THR A 73 -0.41 3.62 8.74
N ILE A 74 -1.01 3.87 7.57
CA ILE A 74 -0.51 3.31 6.31
C ILE A 74 0.95 3.69 6.05
N PHE A 75 1.40 4.88 6.50
CA PHE A 75 2.80 5.30 6.38
C PHE A 75 3.73 4.42 7.20
N ASP A 76 3.36 4.06 8.44
CA ASP A 76 4.17 3.18 9.28
C ASP A 76 4.33 1.79 8.62
N ILE A 77 3.28 1.30 7.95
CA ILE A 77 3.30 0.00 7.29
C ILE A 77 4.11 0.03 6.00
N LEU A 78 4.03 1.13 5.23
CA LEU A 78 4.87 1.35 4.06
C LEU A 78 6.35 1.43 4.45
N GLN A 79 6.66 2.11 5.54
CA GLN A 79 8.02 2.17 6.08
C GLN A 79 8.52 0.78 6.51
N MET A 80 7.68 -0.03 7.17
CA MET A 80 8.01 -1.42 7.48
C MET A 80 8.31 -2.24 6.22
N LEU A 81 7.55 -2.02 5.14
CA LEU A 81 7.79 -2.67 3.86
C LEU A 81 9.13 -2.24 3.25
N GLU A 82 9.45 -0.95 3.26
CA GLU A 82 10.74 -0.42 2.77
C GLU A 82 11.93 -0.98 3.55
N ILE A 83 11.83 -1.03 4.88
CA ILE A 83 12.86 -1.65 5.73
C ILE A 83 13.03 -3.12 5.37
N THR A 84 11.93 -3.86 5.22
CA THR A 84 11.96 -5.28 4.84
C THR A 84 12.63 -5.47 3.47
N LEU A 85 12.33 -4.62 2.49
CA LEU A 85 12.95 -4.66 1.15
C LEU A 85 14.45 -4.37 1.18
N ASN A 86 14.90 -3.53 2.13
CA ASN A 86 16.30 -3.14 2.31
C ASN A 86 17.13 -4.17 3.09
N GLU A 87 16.53 -4.79 4.11
CA GLU A 87 17.23 -5.73 5.00
C GLU A 87 17.24 -7.17 4.47
N THR A 88 16.32 -7.51 3.56
CA THR A 88 16.26 -8.86 2.98
C THR A 88 17.41 -9.14 2.03
N MET A 89 17.72 -10.43 1.87
CA MET A 89 18.71 -10.87 0.90
C MET A 89 18.33 -10.35 -0.48
N SER A 90 19.25 -9.63 -1.12
CA SER A 90 19.08 -9.10 -2.45
C SER A 90 20.00 -9.81 -3.44
N PHE A 91 19.51 -10.02 -4.65
CA PHE A 91 20.28 -10.53 -5.77
C PHE A 91 20.06 -9.62 -6.97
N ALA A 92 21.11 -8.95 -7.42
CA ALA A 92 21.01 -7.85 -8.38
C ALA A 92 19.95 -6.82 -7.92
N ASN A 93 18.95 -6.54 -8.76
CA ASN A 93 17.87 -5.59 -8.47
C ASN A 93 16.66 -6.23 -7.75
N PHE A 94 16.77 -7.49 -7.34
CA PHE A 94 15.66 -8.22 -6.72
C PHE A 94 15.86 -8.37 -5.21
N SER A 95 14.79 -8.12 -4.44
CA SER A 95 14.72 -8.46 -3.03
C SER A 95 14.01 -9.80 -2.86
N ILE A 96 14.57 -10.69 -2.03
CA ILE A 96 14.01 -12.02 -1.76
C ILE A 96 13.16 -11.92 -0.49
N LEU A 97 11.84 -11.92 -0.67
CA LEU A 97 10.86 -11.77 0.40
C LEU A 97 10.18 -13.09 0.74
N LYS A 98 9.81 -13.29 2.02
CA LYS A 98 8.90 -14.37 2.40
C LYS A 98 7.47 -14.00 2.01
N ILE A 99 6.83 -14.89 1.25
CA ILE A 99 5.46 -14.69 0.72
C ILE A 99 4.47 -14.39 1.86
N LYS A 100 4.53 -15.14 2.96
CA LYS A 100 3.61 -14.92 4.09
C LYS A 100 3.80 -13.56 4.76
N GLU A 101 5.04 -13.11 4.94
CA GLU A 101 5.32 -11.83 5.59
C GLU A 101 4.84 -10.68 4.71
N ILE A 102 5.06 -10.78 3.40
CA ILE A 102 4.64 -9.74 2.48
C ILE A 102 3.12 -9.69 2.29
N GLU A 103 2.44 -10.84 2.25
CA GLU A 103 0.97 -10.89 2.23
C GLU A 103 0.36 -10.23 3.46
N ILE A 104 0.95 -10.45 4.65
CA ILE A 104 0.52 -9.78 5.89
C ILE A 104 0.72 -8.27 5.80
N LEU A 105 1.85 -7.80 5.25
CA LEU A 105 2.10 -6.38 5.07
C LEU A 105 1.11 -5.75 4.08
N LEU A 106 0.81 -6.41 2.97
CA LEU A 106 -0.16 -5.92 1.98
C LEU A 106 -1.57 -5.85 2.55
N ASP A 107 -2.02 -6.89 3.27
CA ASP A 107 -3.31 -6.89 3.96
C ASP A 107 -3.41 -5.76 5.00
N LYS A 108 -2.30 -5.47 5.71
CA LYS A 108 -2.24 -4.31 6.61
C LYS A 108 -2.32 -2.99 5.85
N ILE A 109 -1.66 -2.83 4.71
CA ILE A 109 -1.75 -1.62 3.89
C ILE A 109 -3.21 -1.38 3.49
N GLU A 110 -3.88 -2.40 2.95
CA GLU A 110 -5.28 -2.27 2.52
C GLU A 110 -6.22 -1.91 3.68
N LYS A 111 -6.06 -2.57 4.83
CA LYS A 111 -6.88 -2.29 6.03
C LYS A 111 -6.63 -0.93 6.66
N ASN A 112 -5.47 -0.32 6.42
CA ASN A 112 -5.07 0.95 7.01
C ASN A 112 -5.19 2.14 6.05
N ILE A 113 -5.80 1.94 4.88
CA ILE A 113 -6.23 3.05 4.03
C ILE A 113 -7.09 4.01 4.86
N PRO A 114 -6.89 5.33 4.72
CA PRO A 114 -7.69 6.33 5.41
C PRO A 114 -9.19 6.18 5.14
N GLU A 115 -9.96 6.25 6.20
CA GLU A 115 -11.40 6.01 6.17
C GLU A 115 -12.11 7.06 5.31
N GLU A 116 -11.59 8.29 5.25
CA GLU A 116 -12.10 9.35 4.38
C GLU A 116 -12.13 8.89 2.92
N ILE A 117 -11.05 8.27 2.44
CA ILE A 117 -10.95 7.75 1.07
C ILE A 117 -12.02 6.68 0.85
N ILE A 118 -12.14 5.72 1.77
CA ILE A 118 -13.10 4.61 1.67
C ILE A 118 -14.54 5.14 1.61
N GLN A 119 -14.88 6.05 2.51
CA GLN A 119 -16.23 6.62 2.60
C GLN A 119 -16.56 7.50 1.41
N ALA A 120 -15.61 8.28 0.90
CA ALA A 120 -15.79 9.06 -0.32
C ALA A 120 -15.93 8.17 -1.57
N GLU A 121 -15.26 7.00 -1.61
CA GLU A 121 -15.48 6.02 -2.68
C GLU A 121 -16.89 5.43 -2.64
N ILE A 122 -17.35 5.00 -1.46
CA ILE A 122 -18.67 4.39 -1.26
C ILE A 122 -19.78 5.41 -1.55
N SER A 123 -19.67 6.63 -1.03
CA SER A 123 -20.72 7.66 -1.13
C SER A 123 -20.87 8.26 -2.54
N ASN A 124 -19.92 7.99 -3.43
CA ASN A 124 -19.94 8.41 -4.83
C ASN A 124 -20.24 7.24 -5.80
N LYS A 125 -20.61 6.06 -5.30
CA LYS A 125 -21.17 4.97 -6.11
C LYS A 125 -22.69 5.09 -6.14
#